data_AF-A0A7C5DR61-F1
#
_entry.id   AF-A0A7C5DR61-F1
#
_cell.length_a   1.000
_cell.length_b   1.000
_cell.length_c   1.000
_cell.angle_alpha   90.00
_cell.angle_beta   90.00
_cell.angle_gamma   90.00
#
_symmetry.space_group_name_H-M   'P 1'
#
loop_
_entity.id
_entity.type
_entity.pdbx_description
1 polymer ?
#
loop_
_entity_poly.entity_id
_entity_poly.type
_entity_poly.pdbx_seq_one_letter_code
_entity_poly.pdbx_strand_id
1 'polypeptide(L)'
;MISPKLVEVGRHLNIELITNSELQQLTGEPGHFTAHVRENPRYIDVVKCTSCGECAQVCPVDLKDGYNEGLSIKKAVFKQYAQAIPGAFAINKRGTAPCRSSCPAHVSVQGFIALIQQGKYREALALFKQDHPFPGVCGRVCHHPCEGVCTRNQVDDTLSIQYLHRFLADRDLESEQPYLPEKKAERPEKVAIIGAGPAGLTCAYYLAIEGYQVTVYEKLPVLGGMLTVGI
;
A
#
# COMPACT_ATOMS: atom_id res chain seq x y z
N MET A 1 -0.68 8.23 35.99
CA MET A 1 -1.69 8.42 34.93
C MET A 1 -1.43 9.73 34.22
N ILE A 2 -0.88 9.69 33.00
CA ILE A 2 -0.56 10.89 32.19
C ILE A 2 -1.78 11.43 31.43
N SER A 3 -2.79 10.57 31.18
CA SER A 3 -3.97 10.87 30.36
C SER A 3 -4.74 12.14 30.74
N PRO A 4 -5.16 12.36 32.02
CA PRO A 4 -5.98 13.53 32.36
C PRO A 4 -5.26 14.86 32.11
N LYS A 5 -3.93 14.91 32.34
CA LYS A 5 -3.14 16.12 32.14
C LYS A 5 -2.97 16.44 30.66
N LEU A 6 -2.78 15.43 29.81
CA LEU A 6 -2.72 15.67 28.36
C LEU A 6 -4.04 16.23 27.83
N VAL A 7 -5.20 15.76 28.35
CA VAL A 7 -6.53 16.28 27.96
C VAL A 7 -6.69 17.75 28.32
N GLU A 8 -6.23 18.14 29.50
CA GLU A 8 -6.21 19.53 29.93
C GLU A 8 -5.31 20.38 29.01
N VAL A 9 -4.09 19.93 28.76
CA VAL A 9 -3.12 20.62 27.90
C VAL A 9 -3.63 20.76 26.47
N GLY A 10 -4.24 19.73 25.91
CA GLY A 10 -4.78 19.77 24.54
C GLY A 10 -5.99 20.67 24.34
N ARG A 11 -6.59 21.17 25.42
CA ARG A 11 -7.69 22.16 25.38
C ARG A 11 -7.20 23.57 25.72
N HIS A 12 -5.94 23.75 26.06
CA HIS A 12 -5.42 25.01 26.54
C HIS A 12 -5.12 25.97 25.38
N LEU A 13 -5.71 27.17 25.41
CA LEU A 13 -5.63 28.15 24.31
C LEU A 13 -4.21 28.66 24.03
N ASN A 14 -3.34 28.68 25.04
CA ASN A 14 -1.96 29.14 24.90
C ASN A 14 -0.95 28.01 24.65
N ILE A 15 -1.41 26.79 24.34
CA ILE A 15 -0.52 25.64 24.09
C ILE A 15 -0.83 25.06 22.72
N GLU A 16 0.17 25.06 21.85
CA GLU A 16 0.14 24.31 20.59
C GLU A 16 0.73 22.91 20.80
N LEU A 17 -0.02 21.88 20.42
CA LEU A 17 0.41 20.49 20.52
C LEU A 17 0.98 19.99 19.20
N ILE A 18 2.30 19.84 19.15
CA ILE A 18 3.00 19.19 18.04
C ILE A 18 3.18 17.72 18.39
N THR A 19 2.33 16.86 17.85
CA THR A 19 2.32 15.41 18.18
C THR A 19 3.13 14.60 17.18
N ASN A 20 3.44 13.33 17.51
CA ASN A 20 4.28 12.48 16.68
C ASN A 20 5.67 13.10 16.37
N SER A 21 6.17 13.90 17.29
CA SER A 21 7.32 14.77 17.09
C SER A 21 8.39 14.56 18.16
N GLU A 22 9.64 14.75 17.78
CA GLU A 22 10.80 14.61 18.64
C GLU A 22 11.55 15.94 18.72
N LEU A 23 11.82 16.41 19.94
CA LEU A 23 12.67 17.57 20.17
C LEU A 23 14.12 17.16 19.91
N GLN A 24 14.74 17.73 18.88
CA GLN A 24 16.14 17.44 18.52
C GLN A 24 17.12 18.36 19.26
N GLN A 25 16.77 19.63 19.38
CA GLN A 25 17.62 20.62 20.03
C GLN A 25 16.76 21.74 20.63
N LEU A 26 17.18 22.24 21.79
CA LEU A 26 16.58 23.39 22.44
C LEU A 26 17.70 24.37 22.81
N THR A 27 17.56 25.62 22.39
CA THR A 27 18.52 26.70 22.68
C THR A 27 17.78 27.93 23.19
N GLY A 28 18.49 28.81 23.91
CA GLY A 28 17.93 30.05 24.44
C GLY A 28 17.85 30.08 25.96
N GLU A 29 17.04 31.01 26.47
CA GLU A 29 16.91 31.32 27.90
C GLU A 29 15.43 31.24 28.34
N PRO A 30 15.15 31.17 29.66
CA PRO A 30 13.78 31.08 30.16
C PRO A 30 12.86 32.17 29.58
N GLY A 31 11.83 31.76 28.83
CA GLY A 31 10.88 32.66 28.16
C GLY A 31 11.16 32.88 26.67
N HIS A 32 12.38 32.60 26.19
CA HIS A 32 12.79 32.74 24.80
C HIS A 32 13.59 31.52 24.35
N PHE A 33 12.89 30.42 24.09
CA PHE A 33 13.49 29.20 23.54
C PHE A 33 13.27 29.09 22.04
N THR A 34 14.30 28.60 21.35
CA THR A 34 14.20 28.11 19.97
C THR A 34 14.36 26.59 19.99
N ALA A 35 13.33 25.90 19.51
CA ALA A 35 13.28 24.43 19.46
C ALA A 35 13.42 23.95 18.01
N HIS A 36 14.34 23.04 17.76
CA HIS A 36 14.38 22.25 16.54
C HIS A 36 13.62 20.95 16.79
N VAL A 37 12.49 20.80 16.11
CA VAL A 37 11.58 19.66 16.28
C VAL A 37 11.50 18.89 14.97
N ARG A 38 11.62 17.57 15.06
CA ARG A 38 11.37 16.66 13.95
C ARG A 38 9.96 16.11 14.08
N GLU A 39 9.09 16.49 13.15
CA GLU A 39 7.74 15.94 13.07
C GLU A 39 7.71 14.72 12.15
N ASN A 40 7.26 13.58 12.68
CA ASN A 40 7.08 12.36 11.89
C ASN A 40 5.72 12.38 11.18
N PRO A 41 5.63 11.90 9.93
CA PRO A 41 4.38 11.86 9.20
C PRO A 41 3.38 10.92 9.89
N ARG A 42 2.16 11.42 10.09
CA ARG A 42 1.04 10.64 10.66
C ARG A 42 0.35 9.73 9.63
N TYR A 43 0.45 10.10 8.35
CA TYR A 43 -0.26 9.49 7.20
C TYR A 43 -1.79 9.47 7.31
N ILE A 44 -2.34 10.17 8.30
CA ILE A 44 -3.78 10.39 8.48
C ILE A 44 -3.97 11.88 8.71
N ASP A 45 -4.87 12.46 7.92
CA ASP A 45 -5.31 13.83 8.09
C ASP A 45 -6.14 13.94 9.38
N VAL A 46 -5.60 14.64 10.38
CA VAL A 46 -6.21 14.79 11.69
C VAL A 46 -7.54 15.52 11.61
N VAL A 47 -7.69 16.47 10.67
CA VAL A 47 -8.90 17.28 10.51
C VAL A 47 -10.05 16.43 9.96
N LYS A 48 -9.73 15.44 9.10
CA LYS A 48 -10.72 14.52 8.52
C LYS A 48 -10.98 13.28 9.39
N CYS A 49 -10.12 12.99 10.36
CA CYS A 49 -10.22 11.79 11.17
C CYS A 49 -11.33 11.92 12.22
N THR A 50 -12.34 11.06 12.15
CA THR A 50 -13.46 11.01 13.12
C THR A 50 -13.19 10.16 14.35
N SER A 51 -11.99 9.55 14.46
CA SER A 51 -11.64 8.61 15.54
C SER A 51 -12.57 7.37 15.65
N CYS A 52 -13.28 6.97 14.59
CA CYS A 52 -14.21 5.84 14.62
C CYS A 52 -13.54 4.46 14.73
N GLY A 53 -12.32 4.31 14.22
CA GLY A 53 -11.55 3.05 14.30
C GLY A 53 -11.80 2.03 13.19
N GLU A 54 -12.66 2.32 12.20
CA GLU A 54 -12.90 1.45 11.04
C GLU A 54 -11.61 1.08 10.30
N CYS A 55 -10.70 2.05 10.15
CA CYS A 55 -9.39 1.83 9.55
C CYS A 55 -8.59 0.70 10.23
N ALA A 56 -8.65 0.60 11.57
CA ALA A 56 -7.95 -0.44 12.31
C ALA A 56 -8.59 -1.81 12.10
N GLN A 57 -9.90 -1.88 11.95
CA GLN A 57 -10.61 -3.14 11.69
C GLN A 57 -10.25 -3.75 10.34
N VAL A 58 -10.09 -2.92 9.31
CA VAL A 58 -9.76 -3.39 7.94
C VAL A 58 -8.26 -3.56 7.70
N CYS A 59 -7.40 -3.06 8.60
CA CYS A 59 -5.96 -3.06 8.42
C CYS A 59 -5.40 -4.50 8.38
N PRO A 60 -4.68 -4.89 7.31
CA PRO A 60 -4.21 -6.25 7.18
C PRO A 60 -2.92 -6.55 7.96
N VAL A 61 -2.29 -5.52 8.52
CA VAL A 61 -0.94 -5.61 9.09
C VAL A 61 -0.99 -5.56 10.62
N ASP A 62 -0.44 -6.60 11.23
CA ASP A 62 -0.25 -6.73 12.67
C ASP A 62 1.19 -6.38 13.09
N LEU A 63 1.31 -5.63 14.18
CA LEU A 63 2.56 -5.17 14.76
C LEU A 63 2.53 -5.38 16.28
N LYS A 64 3.70 -5.47 16.91
CA LYS A 64 3.78 -5.41 18.37
C LYS A 64 3.40 -4.03 18.87
N ASP A 65 2.60 -3.97 19.93
CA ASP A 65 2.18 -2.71 20.51
C ASP A 65 3.26 -2.11 21.40
N GLY A 66 3.99 -1.12 20.86
CA GLY A 66 5.00 -0.38 21.62
C GLY A 66 4.47 0.38 22.85
N TYR A 67 3.18 0.75 22.90
CA TYR A 67 2.62 1.40 24.10
C TYR A 67 2.47 0.40 25.26
N ASN A 68 2.12 -0.84 24.95
CA ASN A 68 2.01 -1.94 25.91
C ASN A 68 3.29 -2.78 25.97
N GLU A 69 4.46 -2.18 25.69
CA GLU A 69 5.78 -2.85 25.76
C GLU A 69 5.87 -4.17 24.96
N GLY A 70 5.08 -4.30 23.90
CA GLY A 70 5.03 -5.48 23.05
C GLY A 70 4.28 -6.68 23.65
N LEU A 71 3.59 -6.49 24.78
CA LEU A 71 2.75 -7.51 25.43
C LEU A 71 1.42 -7.77 24.71
N SER A 72 1.06 -6.91 23.76
CA SER A 72 -0.12 -7.06 22.91
C SER A 72 0.20 -6.77 21.45
N ILE A 73 -0.71 -7.21 20.57
CA ILE A 73 -0.65 -6.93 19.14
C ILE A 73 -1.54 -5.72 18.85
N LYS A 74 -1.05 -4.82 18.01
CA LYS A 74 -1.81 -3.72 17.42
C LYS A 74 -1.78 -3.78 15.91
N LYS A 75 -2.71 -3.08 15.29
CA LYS A 75 -2.71 -2.88 13.83
C LYS A 75 -1.70 -1.80 13.43
N ALA A 76 -1.25 -1.84 12.17
CA ALA A 76 -0.34 -0.81 11.64
C ALA A 76 -0.98 0.58 11.63
N VAL A 77 -2.29 0.68 11.45
CA VAL A 77 -3.05 1.89 11.79
C VAL A 77 -3.53 1.79 13.23
N PHE A 78 -3.18 2.78 14.03
CA PHE A 78 -3.35 2.70 15.48
C PHE A 78 -3.71 4.06 16.07
N LYS A 79 -4.34 4.02 17.24
CA LYS A 79 -4.43 5.14 18.16
C LYS A 79 -3.53 4.78 19.36
N GLN A 80 -2.61 5.67 19.74
CA GLN A 80 -1.55 5.34 20.71
C GLN A 80 -2.10 4.80 22.04
N TYR A 81 -3.22 5.36 22.51
CA TYR A 81 -4.01 4.89 23.63
C TYR A 81 -5.44 5.44 23.52
N ALA A 82 -6.41 4.89 24.26
CA ALA A 82 -7.84 5.23 24.08
C ALA A 82 -8.14 6.74 24.16
N GLN A 83 -7.48 7.43 25.07
CA GLN A 83 -7.62 8.88 25.32
C GLN A 83 -6.50 9.70 24.66
N ALA A 84 -5.88 9.20 23.58
CA ALA A 84 -4.81 9.91 22.87
C ALA A 84 -5.23 11.30 22.41
N ILE A 85 -4.26 12.22 22.37
CA ILE A 85 -4.43 13.59 21.91
C ILE A 85 -3.37 13.88 20.84
N PRO A 86 -3.78 14.33 19.64
CA PRO A 86 -5.18 14.39 19.19
C PRO A 86 -5.82 13.00 19.22
N GLY A 87 -7.15 12.95 19.34
CA GLY A 87 -7.93 11.71 19.33
C GLY A 87 -7.85 10.92 18.02
N ALA A 88 -6.96 11.29 17.11
CA ALA A 88 -6.82 10.75 15.77
C ALA A 88 -5.90 9.53 15.71
N PHE A 89 -6.14 8.70 14.70
CA PHE A 89 -5.30 7.57 14.35
C PHE A 89 -3.99 8.03 13.68
N ALA A 90 -3.02 7.13 13.60
CA ALA A 90 -1.78 7.27 12.86
C ALA A 90 -1.44 5.94 12.17
N ILE A 91 -0.64 5.96 11.11
CA ILE A 91 -0.13 4.73 10.47
C ILE A 91 1.36 4.59 10.75
N ASN A 92 1.75 3.44 11.28
CA ASN A 92 3.16 3.07 11.39
C ASN A 92 3.66 2.57 10.03
N LYS A 93 4.46 3.39 9.35
CA LYS A 93 5.11 3.04 8.09
C LYS A 93 6.61 2.99 8.28
N ARG A 94 7.20 1.81 8.20
CA ARG A 94 8.66 1.58 8.36
C ARG A 94 9.50 2.03 7.15
N GLY A 95 8.87 2.45 6.06
CA GLY A 95 9.52 2.87 4.82
C GLY A 95 9.02 2.09 3.60
N THR A 96 9.85 2.03 2.56
CA THR A 96 9.60 1.23 1.36
C THR A 96 10.37 -0.08 1.45
N ALA A 97 9.68 -1.19 1.21
CA ALA A 97 10.28 -2.51 1.24
C ALA A 97 11.29 -2.71 0.11
N PRO A 98 12.42 -3.40 0.34
CA PRO A 98 13.38 -3.71 -0.73
C PRO A 98 12.74 -4.44 -1.92
N CYS A 99 11.83 -5.40 -1.65
CA CYS A 99 11.12 -6.14 -2.69
C CYS A 99 10.20 -5.26 -3.57
N ARG A 100 9.67 -4.16 -3.03
CA ARG A 100 8.89 -3.18 -3.80
C ARG A 100 9.80 -2.26 -4.59
N SER A 101 10.91 -1.83 -3.99
CA SER A 101 11.88 -0.96 -4.66
C SER A 101 12.59 -1.66 -5.83
N SER A 102 12.86 -2.97 -5.71
CA SER A 102 13.51 -3.74 -6.78
C SER A 102 12.55 -4.26 -7.86
N CYS A 103 11.25 -4.33 -7.57
CA CYS A 103 10.26 -4.67 -8.58
C CYS A 103 10.15 -3.51 -9.60
N PRO A 104 10.36 -3.74 -10.91
CA PRO A 104 10.26 -2.68 -11.92
C PRO A 104 8.88 -2.01 -12.00
N ALA A 105 7.82 -2.74 -11.64
CA ALA A 105 6.45 -2.22 -11.58
C ALA A 105 6.09 -1.65 -10.20
N HIS A 106 6.99 -1.68 -9.22
CA HIS A 106 6.77 -1.19 -7.86
C HIS A 106 5.53 -1.76 -7.16
N VAL A 107 5.18 -3.02 -7.48
CA VAL A 107 4.03 -3.72 -6.91
C VAL A 107 4.15 -3.79 -5.38
N SER A 108 3.02 -3.58 -4.69
CA SER A 108 2.92 -3.70 -3.23
C SER A 108 3.01 -5.15 -2.74
N VAL A 109 4.22 -5.73 -2.77
CA VAL A 109 4.46 -7.14 -2.37
C VAL A 109 3.99 -7.44 -0.96
N GLN A 110 4.41 -6.64 0.02
CA GLN A 110 4.02 -6.82 1.42
C GLN A 110 2.50 -6.70 1.60
N GLY A 111 1.85 -5.80 0.84
CA GLY A 111 0.43 -5.57 0.95
C GLY A 111 -0.39 -6.77 0.47
N PHE A 112 -0.08 -7.31 -0.71
CA PHE A 112 -0.86 -8.44 -1.22
C PHE A 112 -0.58 -9.72 -0.41
N ILE A 113 0.63 -9.91 0.11
CA ILE A 113 0.95 -11.05 1.00
C ILE A 113 0.18 -10.95 2.32
N ALA A 114 0.08 -9.74 2.91
CA ALA A 114 -0.73 -9.54 4.11
C ALA A 114 -2.21 -9.86 3.86
N LEU A 115 -2.74 -9.51 2.69
CA LEU A 115 -4.11 -9.86 2.29
C LEU A 115 -4.29 -11.37 2.03
N ILE A 116 -3.30 -12.02 1.40
CA ILE A 116 -3.27 -13.49 1.25
C ILE A 116 -3.34 -14.18 2.63
N GLN A 117 -2.57 -13.71 3.60
CA GLN A 117 -2.55 -14.27 4.95
C GLN A 117 -3.93 -14.22 5.64
N GLN A 118 -4.76 -13.25 5.27
CA GLN A 118 -6.14 -13.10 5.77
C GLN A 118 -7.19 -13.83 4.93
N GLY A 119 -6.78 -14.57 3.89
CA GLY A 119 -7.69 -15.24 2.95
C GLY A 119 -8.41 -14.27 1.99
N LYS A 120 -8.01 -12.99 1.97
CA LYS A 120 -8.61 -11.94 1.13
C LYS A 120 -8.01 -11.93 -0.27
N TYR A 121 -8.11 -13.05 -0.97
CA TYR A 121 -7.43 -13.27 -2.27
C TYR A 121 -7.86 -12.27 -3.35
N ARG A 122 -9.16 -11.93 -3.41
CA ARG A 122 -9.69 -10.96 -4.39
C ARG A 122 -9.11 -9.56 -4.15
N GLU A 123 -9.05 -9.11 -2.90
CA GLU A 123 -8.44 -7.83 -2.53
C GLU A 123 -6.93 -7.83 -2.80
N ALA A 124 -6.24 -8.95 -2.54
CA ALA A 124 -4.82 -9.11 -2.82
C ALA A 124 -4.51 -8.97 -4.32
N LEU A 125 -5.31 -9.61 -5.17
CA LEU A 125 -5.18 -9.50 -6.62
C LEU A 125 -5.53 -8.09 -7.12
N ALA A 126 -6.59 -7.48 -6.59
CA ALA A 126 -6.96 -6.11 -6.91
C ALA A 126 -5.82 -5.14 -6.59
N LEU A 127 -5.20 -5.28 -5.40
CA LEU A 127 -4.04 -4.50 -5.00
C LEU A 127 -2.85 -4.69 -5.95
N PHE A 128 -2.58 -5.93 -6.38
CA PHE A 128 -1.53 -6.22 -7.36
C PHE A 128 -1.80 -5.52 -8.70
N LYS A 129 -3.05 -5.63 -9.20
CA LYS A 129 -3.46 -5.11 -10.52
C LYS A 129 -3.53 -3.58 -10.59
N GLN A 130 -3.44 -2.87 -9.46
CA GLN A 130 -3.23 -1.41 -9.45
C GLN A 130 -1.93 -1.05 -10.16
N ASP A 131 -0.85 -1.77 -9.86
CA ASP A 131 0.49 -1.46 -10.36
C ASP A 131 0.86 -2.30 -11.61
N HIS A 132 0.29 -3.50 -11.78
CA HIS A 132 0.62 -4.38 -12.90
C HIS A 132 -0.52 -5.30 -13.35
N PRO A 133 -1.00 -5.22 -14.62
CA PRO A 133 -2.18 -5.97 -15.06
C PRO A 133 -1.99 -7.48 -15.29
N PHE A 134 -0.74 -7.96 -15.37
CA PHE A 134 -0.41 -9.34 -15.76
C PHE A 134 0.22 -10.22 -14.65
N PRO A 135 -0.43 -10.39 -13.48
CA PRO A 135 0.10 -11.24 -12.40
C PRO A 135 0.34 -12.69 -12.84
N GLY A 136 -0.52 -13.24 -13.71
CA GLY A 136 -0.42 -14.63 -14.16
C GLY A 136 0.75 -14.89 -15.12
N VAL A 137 1.04 -13.92 -16.00
CA VAL A 137 2.16 -14.00 -16.95
C VAL A 137 3.47 -13.82 -16.19
N CYS A 138 3.62 -12.73 -15.44
CA CYS A 138 4.81 -12.52 -14.62
C CYS A 138 5.00 -13.66 -13.60
N GLY A 139 3.91 -14.28 -13.13
CA GLY A 139 3.96 -15.45 -12.24
C GLY A 139 4.63 -16.67 -12.85
N ARG A 140 4.87 -16.67 -14.16
CA ARG A 140 5.52 -17.75 -14.93
C ARG A 140 6.86 -17.33 -15.52
N VAL A 141 7.02 -16.06 -15.92
CA VAL A 141 8.19 -15.61 -16.71
C VAL A 141 9.08 -14.58 -16.01
N CYS A 142 8.65 -14.02 -14.87
CA CYS A 142 9.45 -13.07 -14.12
C CYS A 142 10.75 -13.72 -13.62
N HIS A 143 11.85 -12.97 -13.65
CA HIS A 143 13.14 -13.35 -13.06
C HIS A 143 13.23 -12.98 -11.57
N HIS A 144 12.10 -12.63 -10.95
CA HIS A 144 11.89 -12.43 -9.51
C HIS A 144 13.01 -11.65 -8.77
N PRO A 145 13.40 -10.44 -9.22
CA PRO A 145 14.45 -9.65 -8.57
C PRO A 145 14.06 -9.21 -7.14
N CYS A 146 12.77 -9.23 -6.83
CA CYS A 146 12.22 -8.97 -5.50
C CYS A 146 12.57 -10.04 -4.47
N GLU A 147 12.75 -11.29 -4.90
CA GLU A 147 13.08 -12.41 -4.01
C GLU A 147 14.55 -12.35 -3.58
N GLY A 148 15.46 -11.98 -4.50
CA GLY A 148 16.90 -11.84 -4.22
C GLY A 148 17.27 -10.77 -3.19
N VAL A 149 16.39 -9.79 -2.95
CA VAL A 149 16.56 -8.73 -1.93
C VAL A 149 15.62 -8.88 -0.73
N CYS A 150 14.97 -10.05 -0.60
CA CYS A 150 13.98 -10.26 0.45
C CYS A 150 14.64 -10.29 1.84
N THR A 151 14.20 -9.41 2.75
CA THR A 151 14.74 -9.34 4.12
C THR A 151 14.42 -10.58 4.96
N ARG A 152 13.45 -11.40 4.55
CA ARG A 152 13.10 -12.66 5.25
C ARG A 152 14.26 -13.67 5.26
N ASN A 153 15.13 -13.60 4.24
CA ASN A 153 16.35 -14.39 4.13
C ASN A 153 17.36 -14.15 5.29
N GLN A 154 17.19 -13.07 6.06
CA GLN A 154 18.00 -12.81 7.26
C GLN A 154 17.57 -13.66 8.48
N VAL A 155 16.42 -14.33 8.38
CA VAL A 155 15.85 -15.12 9.48
C VAL A 155 15.74 -16.59 9.07
N ASP A 156 15.17 -16.86 7.89
CA ASP A 156 15.09 -18.20 7.32
C ASP A 156 15.31 -18.17 5.80
N ASP A 157 14.25 -18.14 5.00
CA ASP A 157 14.32 -18.22 3.55
C ASP A 157 13.53 -17.08 2.89
N THR A 158 13.88 -16.80 1.65
CA THR A 158 13.16 -15.86 0.79
C THR A 158 11.71 -16.30 0.59
N LEU A 159 10.83 -15.30 0.42
CA LEU A 159 9.44 -15.57 0.08
C LEU A 159 9.34 -15.85 -1.41
N SER A 160 8.61 -16.89 -1.79
CA SER A 160 8.30 -17.22 -3.18
C SER A 160 7.25 -16.27 -3.79
N ILE A 161 7.59 -14.99 -3.87
CA ILE A 161 6.76 -13.88 -4.35
C ILE A 161 6.17 -14.18 -5.73
N GLN A 162 6.97 -14.73 -6.66
CA GLN A 162 6.55 -15.11 -8.01
C GLN A 162 5.40 -16.10 -7.99
N TYR A 163 5.54 -17.17 -7.21
CA TYR A 163 4.51 -18.19 -7.08
C TYR A 163 3.26 -17.68 -6.36
N LEU A 164 3.41 -16.74 -5.41
CA LEU A 164 2.26 -16.16 -4.71
C LEU A 164 1.37 -15.35 -5.64
N HIS A 165 1.93 -14.49 -6.50
CA HIS A 165 1.08 -13.75 -7.45
C HIS A 165 0.63 -14.61 -8.64
N ARG A 166 1.36 -15.67 -8.99
CA ARG A 166 0.86 -16.72 -9.89
C ARG A 166 -0.40 -17.37 -9.31
N PHE A 167 -0.34 -17.81 -8.06
CA PHE A 167 -1.45 -18.42 -7.34
C PHE A 167 -2.68 -17.51 -7.32
N LEU A 168 -2.51 -16.23 -7.03
CA LEU A 168 -3.61 -15.25 -7.08
C LEU A 168 -4.26 -15.17 -8.46
N ALA A 169 -3.45 -15.12 -9.52
CA ALA A 169 -3.96 -15.04 -10.89
C ALA A 169 -4.66 -16.32 -11.33
N ASP A 170 -4.07 -17.48 -11.04
CA ASP A 170 -4.63 -18.79 -11.42
C ASP A 170 -5.99 -19.00 -10.71
N ARG A 171 -6.08 -18.65 -9.42
CA ARG A 171 -7.34 -18.73 -8.66
C ARG A 171 -8.43 -17.78 -9.17
N ASP A 172 -8.07 -16.61 -9.67
CA ASP A 172 -9.02 -15.65 -10.23
C ASP A 172 -9.54 -16.09 -11.60
N LEU A 173 -8.69 -16.72 -12.41
CA LEU A 173 -9.10 -17.33 -13.68
C LEU A 173 -10.08 -18.49 -13.49
N GLU A 174 -9.93 -19.25 -12.40
CA GLU A 174 -10.84 -20.33 -12.03
C GLU A 174 -12.12 -19.83 -11.34
N SER A 175 -12.19 -18.55 -10.97
CA SER A 175 -13.34 -17.98 -10.27
C SER A 175 -14.51 -17.77 -11.22
N GLU A 176 -15.73 -18.02 -10.74
CA GLU A 176 -16.97 -17.65 -11.45
C GLU A 176 -17.10 -16.12 -11.64
N GLN A 177 -16.42 -15.33 -10.80
CA GLN A 177 -16.43 -13.88 -10.86
C GLN A 177 -15.00 -13.33 -10.90
N PRO A 178 -14.30 -13.43 -12.04
CA PRO A 178 -12.95 -12.89 -12.19
C PRO A 178 -12.89 -11.40 -11.84
N TYR A 179 -11.74 -10.95 -11.39
CA TYR A 179 -11.53 -9.55 -11.06
C TYR A 179 -11.61 -8.68 -12.33
N LEU A 180 -12.58 -7.77 -12.31
CA LEU A 180 -12.71 -6.69 -13.28
C LEU A 180 -12.56 -5.36 -12.54
N PRO A 181 -11.66 -4.46 -12.99
CA PRO A 181 -11.51 -3.15 -12.38
C PRO A 181 -12.75 -2.29 -12.66
N GLU A 182 -13.08 -1.42 -11.71
CA GLU A 182 -14.12 -0.42 -11.90
C GLU A 182 -13.65 0.63 -12.91
N LYS A 183 -14.49 0.92 -13.91
CA LYS A 183 -14.23 1.97 -14.89
C LYS A 183 -14.78 3.29 -14.39
N LYS A 184 -14.01 4.36 -14.59
CA LYS A 184 -14.49 5.73 -14.39
C LYS A 184 -15.54 6.10 -15.44
N ALA A 185 -16.17 7.25 -15.25
CA ALA A 185 -17.16 7.79 -16.19
C ALA A 185 -16.59 7.83 -17.62
N GLU A 186 -17.43 7.44 -18.58
CA GLU A 186 -17.04 7.39 -19.99
C GLU A 186 -16.61 8.76 -20.50
N ARG A 187 -15.56 8.74 -21.33
CA ARG A 187 -14.97 9.91 -21.93
C ARG A 187 -15.18 9.91 -23.45
N PRO A 188 -15.45 11.07 -24.08
CA PRO A 188 -15.68 11.15 -25.52
C PRO A 188 -14.39 10.91 -26.35
N GLU A 189 -13.22 11.11 -25.76
CA GLU A 189 -11.94 10.98 -26.47
C GLU A 189 -11.63 9.52 -26.85
N LYS A 190 -11.15 9.35 -28.08
CA LYS A 190 -10.78 8.04 -28.65
C LYS A 190 -9.26 7.90 -28.73
N VAL A 191 -8.75 6.74 -28.31
CA VAL A 191 -7.32 6.43 -28.31
C VAL A 191 -7.07 5.17 -29.13
N ALA A 192 -6.21 5.27 -30.13
CA ALA A 192 -5.73 4.14 -30.90
C ALA A 192 -4.37 3.66 -30.35
N ILE A 193 -4.24 2.36 -30.13
CA ILE A 193 -2.99 1.72 -29.68
C ILE A 193 -2.53 0.77 -30.78
N ILE A 194 -1.29 0.92 -31.23
CA ILE A 194 -0.69 0.06 -32.27
C ILE A 194 0.17 -1.00 -31.59
N GLY A 195 -0.24 -2.26 -31.69
CA GLY A 195 0.39 -3.44 -31.11
C GLY A 195 -0.34 -3.96 -29.87
N ALA A 196 -0.68 -5.25 -29.88
CA ALA A 196 -1.32 -5.97 -28.77
C ALA A 196 -0.31 -6.77 -27.92
N GLY A 197 0.93 -6.28 -27.83
CA GLY A 197 1.93 -6.81 -26.89
C GLY A 197 1.68 -6.38 -25.44
N PRO A 198 2.54 -6.78 -24.48
CA PRO A 198 2.39 -6.45 -23.07
C PRO A 198 2.31 -4.94 -22.82
N ALA A 199 3.11 -4.14 -23.53
CA ALA A 199 3.09 -2.68 -23.41
C ALA A 199 1.75 -2.08 -23.89
N GLY A 200 1.29 -2.46 -25.10
CA GLY A 200 0.06 -1.96 -25.68
C GLY A 200 -1.18 -2.36 -24.88
N LEU A 201 -1.25 -3.61 -24.43
CA LEU A 201 -2.34 -4.09 -23.58
C LEU A 201 -2.33 -3.47 -22.19
N THR A 202 -1.15 -3.19 -21.61
CA THR A 202 -1.04 -2.44 -20.34
C THR A 202 -1.58 -1.02 -20.50
N CYS A 203 -1.18 -0.33 -21.57
CA CYS A 203 -1.68 1.00 -21.89
C CYS A 203 -3.21 0.99 -22.10
N ALA A 204 -3.72 0.00 -22.85
CA ALA A 204 -5.15 -0.18 -23.07
C ALA A 204 -5.91 -0.40 -21.77
N TYR A 205 -5.38 -1.25 -20.88
CA TYR A 205 -5.98 -1.57 -19.59
C TYR A 205 -6.17 -0.32 -18.73
N TYR A 206 -5.12 0.48 -18.52
CA TYR A 206 -5.21 1.68 -17.70
C TYR A 206 -6.07 2.78 -18.34
N LEU A 207 -5.97 2.99 -19.65
CA LEU A 207 -6.81 3.98 -20.34
C LEU A 207 -8.30 3.59 -20.31
N ALA A 208 -8.62 2.30 -20.42
CA ALA A 208 -10.00 1.83 -20.31
C ALA A 208 -10.57 2.01 -18.89
N ILE A 209 -9.75 1.86 -17.85
CA ILE A 209 -10.13 2.15 -16.45
C ILE A 209 -10.42 3.65 -16.28
N GLU A 210 -9.62 4.51 -16.91
CA GLU A 210 -9.81 5.96 -16.91
C GLU A 210 -11.00 6.45 -17.76
N GLY A 211 -11.74 5.54 -18.40
CA GLY A 211 -12.96 5.83 -19.14
C GLY A 211 -12.76 6.19 -20.62
N TYR A 212 -11.54 6.12 -21.15
CA TYR A 212 -11.27 6.42 -22.56
C TYR A 212 -11.78 5.32 -23.50
N GLN A 213 -12.18 5.72 -24.71
CA GLN A 213 -12.56 4.78 -25.77
C GLN A 213 -11.32 4.27 -26.51
N VAL A 214 -10.82 3.11 -26.08
CA VAL A 214 -9.56 2.54 -26.60
C VAL A 214 -9.83 1.52 -27.71
N THR A 215 -9.10 1.62 -28.82
CA THR A 215 -9.05 0.60 -29.87
C THR A 215 -7.61 0.13 -30.07
N VAL A 216 -7.38 -1.19 -29.99
CA VAL A 216 -6.06 -1.80 -30.20
C VAL A 216 -6.00 -2.40 -31.61
N TYR A 217 -4.98 -2.04 -32.36
CA TYR A 217 -4.70 -2.58 -33.69
C TYR A 217 -3.49 -3.50 -33.63
N GLU A 218 -3.65 -4.73 -34.09
CA GLU A 218 -2.59 -5.74 -34.12
C GLU A 218 -2.44 -6.31 -35.54
N LYS A 219 -1.20 -6.54 -35.96
CA LYS A 219 -0.87 -7.11 -37.27
C LYS A 219 -1.08 -8.62 -37.29
N LEU A 220 -0.76 -9.29 -36.20
CA LEU A 220 -0.88 -10.75 -36.07
C LEU A 220 -2.35 -11.18 -35.89
N PRO A 221 -2.70 -12.44 -36.26
CA PRO A 221 -4.05 -12.97 -36.06
C PRO A 221 -4.37 -13.26 -34.58
N VAL A 222 -3.40 -13.12 -33.68
CA VAL A 222 -3.51 -13.39 -32.24
C VAL A 222 -3.02 -12.20 -31.43
N LEU A 223 -3.64 -11.98 -30.27
CA LEU A 223 -3.24 -10.94 -29.32
C LEU A 223 -2.13 -11.46 -28.38
N GLY A 224 -1.44 -10.54 -27.70
CA GLY A 224 -0.41 -10.84 -26.69
C GLY A 224 1.02 -10.59 -27.15
N GLY A 225 1.25 -10.43 -28.46
CA GLY A 225 2.59 -10.25 -29.01
C GLY A 225 3.52 -11.37 -28.56
N MET A 226 4.72 -11.03 -28.07
CA MET A 226 5.69 -12.03 -27.59
C MET A 226 5.14 -12.96 -26.51
N LEU A 227 4.15 -12.53 -25.72
CA LEU A 227 3.52 -13.40 -24.71
C LEU A 227 2.87 -14.65 -25.30
N THR A 228 2.47 -14.58 -26.57
CA THR A 228 1.75 -15.65 -27.26
C THR A 228 2.63 -16.36 -28.28
N VAL A 229 3.54 -15.65 -28.94
CA VAL A 229 4.27 -16.17 -30.10
C VAL A 229 5.78 -16.36 -29.90
N GLY A 230 6.34 -16.07 -28.72
CA GLY A 230 7.80 -16.11 -28.58
C GLY A 230 8.39 -16.42 -27.20
N ILE A 231 7.59 -16.69 -26.16
CA ILE A 231 8.08 -17.13 -24.84
C ILE A 231 8.27 -18.65 -24.82
#